data_AF-A0A2S4PQX6-F1
#
_entry.id   AF-A0A2S4PQX6-F1
#
_cell.length_a   1.000
_cell.length_b   1.000
_cell.length_c   1.000
_cell.angle_alpha   90.00
_cell.angle_beta   90.00
_cell.angle_gamma   90.00
#
_symmetry.space_group_name_H-M   'P 1'
#
loop_
_entity.id
_entity.type
_entity.pdbx_description
1 polymer ?
#
loop_
_entity_poly.entity_id
_entity_poly.type
_entity_poly.pdbx_seq_one_letter_code
_entity_poly.pdbx_strand_id
1 'polypeptide(L)'
;MAPSTRSSAGKENLELFGNSPGNSSSDTKPFLALYDVMTELKAISSQHARFTREISILNNRIDKLSQTLKQLKDGDLTEFNTPLRTNIKPLTKTNDVENPIHLHDIQSALVQEGTYYHLWLQRVCYLFQGDFRQVNTFCNTHRPTWPKTIGAILQILAFSYYLRSPVDAFTDFRNGPLQSESTAQFLKRLEQAFHRMPVRERNEREVECAIEYTLQTHAGIVWSTLIQQNNAYPLHNALSIALTIAEKHQN
;
A
#
# COMPACT_ATOMS: atom_id res chain seq x y z
N MET A 1 15.72 15.15 -51.67
CA MET A 1 16.06 14.85 -53.08
C MET A 1 15.72 13.38 -53.34
N ALA A 2 14.70 13.13 -54.16
CA ALA A 2 14.45 11.85 -54.84
C ALA A 2 15.49 11.65 -55.98
N PRO A 3 15.66 10.44 -56.56
CA PRO A 3 14.70 9.81 -57.52
C PRO A 3 14.48 8.29 -57.23
N SER A 4 13.38 7.61 -57.58
CA SER A 4 12.55 7.46 -58.79
C SER A 4 13.06 6.42 -59.82
N THR A 5 12.45 5.22 -59.73
CA THR A 5 12.02 4.22 -60.76
C THR A 5 12.76 3.93 -62.07
N ARG A 6 12.97 2.63 -62.35
CA ARG A 6 12.68 1.87 -63.61
C ARG A 6 12.97 0.38 -63.36
N SER A 7 12.02 -0.56 -63.32
CA SER A 7 11.25 -1.21 -64.40
C SER A 7 12.06 -1.49 -65.68
N SER A 8 12.41 -2.77 -65.90
CA SER A 8 12.63 -3.33 -67.23
C SER A 8 12.27 -4.81 -67.24
N ALA A 9 11.16 -5.11 -67.91
CA ALA A 9 10.73 -6.44 -68.27
C ALA A 9 11.59 -6.94 -69.43
N GLY A 10 12.31 -8.05 -69.24
CA GLY A 10 12.93 -8.81 -70.31
C GLY A 10 11.97 -9.90 -70.76
N LYS A 11 11.21 -9.63 -71.82
CA LYS A 11 10.56 -10.66 -72.65
C LYS A 11 11.60 -11.12 -73.67
N GLU A 12 12.11 -12.34 -73.53
CA GLU A 12 12.77 -13.02 -74.65
C GLU A 12 11.83 -14.09 -75.18
N ASN A 13 11.40 -13.86 -76.42
CA ASN A 13 10.69 -14.80 -77.27
C ASN A 13 11.67 -15.90 -77.71
N LEU A 14 11.27 -17.15 -77.50
CA LEU A 14 11.79 -18.30 -78.24
C LEU A 14 10.59 -19.06 -78.81
N GLU A 15 10.02 -18.48 -79.87
CA GLU A 15 9.31 -19.24 -80.89
C GLU A 15 10.36 -19.76 -81.86
N LEU A 16 10.46 -21.09 -81.98
CA LEU A 16 10.85 -21.84 -83.19
C LEU A 16 11.07 -23.29 -82.75
N PHE A 17 10.11 -24.17 -83.03
CA PHE A 17 10.35 -25.40 -83.82
C PHE A 17 9.01 -26.12 -84.08
N GLY A 18 8.60 -26.02 -85.34
CA GLY A 18 7.92 -27.03 -86.16
C GLY A 18 7.04 -28.08 -85.51
N ASN A 19 5.74 -27.97 -85.78
CA ASN A 19 4.78 -29.06 -85.72
C ASN A 19 5.21 -30.26 -86.59
N SER A 20 5.14 -31.46 -86.03
CA SER A 20 4.97 -32.70 -86.78
C SER A 20 3.93 -33.58 -86.07
N PRO A 21 2.88 -34.07 -86.76
CA PRO A 21 1.83 -34.86 -86.14
C PRO A 21 2.18 -36.35 -86.19
N GLY A 22 2.43 -36.95 -85.03
CA GLY A 22 2.71 -38.38 -84.90
C GLY A 22 2.24 -38.90 -83.56
N ASN A 23 1.23 -39.76 -83.60
CA ASN A 23 0.68 -40.52 -82.46
C ASN A 23 1.75 -41.10 -81.52
N SER A 24 1.69 -40.74 -80.24
CA SER A 24 2.10 -41.61 -79.11
C SER A 24 1.58 -41.07 -77.78
N SER A 25 0.29 -41.33 -77.54
CA SER A 25 -0.34 -41.21 -76.22
C SER A 25 0.22 -42.30 -75.27
N SER A 26 1.38 -42.06 -74.64
CA SER A 26 1.74 -42.73 -73.37
C SER A 26 2.88 -42.09 -72.54
N ASP A 27 3.74 -41.24 -73.11
CA ASP A 27 5.06 -40.96 -72.50
C ASP A 27 5.24 -39.60 -71.80
N THR A 28 4.17 -38.78 -71.67
CA THR A 28 4.24 -37.49 -70.95
C THR A 28 4.00 -37.60 -69.45
N LYS A 29 3.51 -38.76 -68.96
CA LYS A 29 3.21 -39.00 -67.54
C LYS A 29 4.41 -38.85 -66.58
N PRO A 30 5.65 -39.27 -66.92
CA PRO A 30 6.79 -39.13 -66.00
C PRO A 30 7.22 -37.68 -65.79
N PHE A 31 7.13 -36.85 -66.84
CA PHE A 31 7.51 -35.44 -66.79
C PHE A 31 6.51 -34.59 -65.99
N LEU A 32 5.22 -34.89 -66.10
CA LEU A 32 4.19 -34.26 -65.27
C LEU A 32 4.38 -34.61 -63.78
N ALA A 33 4.66 -35.89 -63.47
CA ALA A 33 4.95 -36.31 -62.10
C ALA A 33 6.19 -35.63 -61.50
N LEU A 34 7.27 -35.46 -62.28
CA LEU A 34 8.45 -34.73 -61.85
C LEU A 34 8.17 -33.23 -61.61
N TYR A 35 7.36 -32.61 -62.47
CA TYR A 35 6.96 -31.22 -62.32
C TYR A 35 6.11 -30.97 -61.08
N ASP A 36 5.18 -31.89 -60.77
CA ASP A 36 4.36 -31.84 -59.56
C ASP A 36 5.22 -31.96 -58.30
N VAL A 37 6.15 -32.93 -58.27
CA VAL A 37 7.11 -33.10 -57.17
C VAL A 37 7.99 -31.85 -56.98
N MET A 38 8.47 -31.24 -58.06
CA MET A 38 9.25 -30.00 -57.98
C MET A 38 8.43 -28.82 -57.46
N THR A 39 7.14 -28.78 -57.78
CA THR A 39 6.22 -27.73 -57.32
C THR A 39 5.92 -27.89 -55.82
N GLU A 40 5.69 -29.13 -55.36
CA GLU A 40 5.55 -29.45 -53.95
C GLU A 40 6.83 -29.14 -53.16
N LEU A 41 8.00 -29.49 -53.70
CA LEU A 41 9.28 -29.21 -53.04
C LEU A 41 9.52 -27.70 -52.88
N LYS A 42 9.14 -26.89 -53.88
CA LYS A 42 9.18 -25.43 -53.79
C LYS A 42 8.20 -24.88 -52.75
N ALA A 43 6.99 -25.44 -52.68
CA ALA A 43 6.01 -25.07 -51.68
C ALA A 43 6.50 -25.37 -50.26
N ILE A 44 7.07 -26.55 -50.03
CA ILE A 44 7.68 -26.96 -48.76
C ILE A 44 8.86 -26.05 -48.39
N SER A 45 9.74 -25.75 -49.35
CA SER A 45 10.87 -24.83 -49.12
C SER A 45 10.41 -23.43 -48.74
N SER A 46 9.37 -22.92 -49.39
CA SER A 46 8.76 -21.62 -49.08
C SER A 46 8.12 -21.60 -47.69
N GLN A 47 7.42 -22.67 -47.31
CA GLN A 47 6.86 -22.83 -45.96
C GLN A 47 7.96 -22.90 -44.91
N HIS A 48 9.03 -23.67 -45.15
CA HIS A 48 10.17 -23.77 -44.25
C HIS A 48 10.79 -22.38 -44.01
N ALA A 49 11.02 -21.60 -45.07
CA ALA A 49 11.55 -20.23 -44.95
C ALA A 49 10.62 -19.29 -44.14
N ARG A 50 9.29 -19.47 -44.21
CA ARG A 50 8.34 -18.72 -43.36
C ARG A 50 8.47 -19.13 -41.89
N PHE A 51 8.47 -20.42 -41.60
CA PHE A 51 8.65 -20.92 -40.24
C PHE A 51 9.97 -20.46 -39.62
N THR A 52 11.07 -20.49 -40.36
CA THR A 52 12.37 -19.98 -39.87
C THR A 52 12.30 -18.51 -39.48
N ARG A 53 11.58 -17.67 -40.23
CA ARG A 53 11.39 -16.25 -39.87
C ARG A 53 10.55 -16.08 -38.62
N GLU A 54 9.46 -16.85 -38.48
CA GLU A 54 8.60 -16.79 -37.31
C GLU A 54 9.34 -17.22 -36.03
N ILE A 55 10.16 -18.26 -36.11
CA ILE A 55 11.03 -18.70 -35.01
C ILE A 55 12.01 -17.60 -34.62
N SER A 56 12.63 -16.91 -35.59
CA SER A 56 13.54 -15.80 -35.33
C SER A 56 12.83 -14.61 -34.64
N ILE A 57 11.60 -14.28 -35.06
CA ILE A 57 10.79 -13.23 -34.42
C ILE A 57 10.44 -13.62 -32.97
N LEU A 58 10.07 -14.88 -32.73
CA LEU A 58 9.76 -15.39 -31.40
C LEU A 58 10.98 -15.34 -30.48
N ASN A 59 12.16 -15.75 -30.97
CA ASN A 59 13.40 -15.69 -30.19
C ASN A 59 13.74 -14.26 -29.80
N ASN A 60 13.65 -13.30 -30.72
CA ASN A 60 13.86 -11.88 -30.41
C ASN A 60 12.88 -11.36 -29.34
N ARG A 61 11.62 -11.81 -29.36
CA ARG A 61 10.62 -11.45 -28.34
C ARG A 61 10.95 -12.08 -26.99
N ILE A 62 11.41 -13.33 -26.96
CA ILE A 62 11.85 -14.02 -25.75
C ILE A 62 13.06 -13.31 -25.15
N ASP A 63 14.05 -12.92 -25.95
CA ASP A 63 15.23 -12.19 -25.48
C ASP A 63 14.86 -10.83 -24.89
N LYS A 64 13.95 -10.10 -25.55
CA LYS A 64 13.44 -8.82 -25.04
C LYS A 64 12.66 -8.99 -23.73
N LEU A 65 11.87 -10.05 -23.60
CA LEU A 65 11.15 -10.37 -22.36
C LEU A 65 12.12 -10.76 -21.25
N SER A 66 13.12 -11.59 -21.54
CA SER A 66 14.19 -11.95 -20.61
C SER A 66 14.98 -10.73 -20.13
N GLN A 67 15.28 -9.78 -21.01
CA GLN A 67 15.95 -8.53 -20.66
C GLN A 67 15.06 -7.63 -19.80
N THR A 68 13.77 -7.54 -20.11
CA THR A 68 12.79 -6.79 -19.30
C THR A 68 12.63 -7.42 -17.92
N LEU A 69 12.57 -8.76 -17.85
CA LEU A 69 12.43 -9.49 -16.60
C LEU A 69 13.71 -9.39 -15.75
N LYS A 70 14.87 -9.34 -16.40
CA LYS A 70 16.15 -9.03 -15.78
C LYS A 70 16.18 -7.59 -15.25
N GLN A 71 15.69 -6.60 -16.00
CA GLN A 71 15.57 -5.21 -15.52
C GLN A 71 14.56 -5.04 -14.38
N LEU A 72 13.49 -5.84 -14.33
CA LEU A 72 12.55 -5.84 -13.21
C LEU A 72 13.12 -6.55 -11.98
N LYS A 73 13.96 -7.56 -12.18
CA LYS A 73 14.64 -8.30 -11.10
C LYS A 73 15.86 -7.55 -10.56
N ASP A 74 16.59 -6.89 -11.45
CA ASP A 74 17.78 -6.08 -11.20
C ASP A 74 17.42 -4.59 -11.10
N GLY A 75 16.12 -4.26 -11.04
CA GLY A 75 15.57 -2.93 -10.82
C GLY A 75 15.96 -2.44 -9.43
N ASP A 76 17.19 -1.95 -9.38
CA ASP A 76 17.84 -1.12 -8.38
C ASP A 76 17.30 -1.22 -6.95
N LEU A 77 17.57 -2.37 -6.30
CA LEU A 77 17.42 -2.52 -4.84
C LEU A 77 18.15 -1.42 -4.04
N THR A 78 19.04 -0.67 -4.69
CA THR A 78 19.83 0.40 -4.09
C THR A 78 19.00 1.69 -3.85
N GLU A 79 17.99 2.01 -4.67
CA GLU A 79 17.05 3.12 -4.40
C GLU A 79 15.94 2.73 -3.39
N PHE A 80 15.58 1.45 -3.32
CA PHE A 80 14.53 0.96 -2.41
C PHE A 80 15.00 0.69 -0.97
N ASN A 81 16.32 0.59 -0.76
CA ASN A 81 16.93 0.51 0.58
C ASN A 81 17.05 1.88 1.26
N THR A 82 16.67 2.96 0.57
CA THR A 82 16.56 4.27 1.20
C THR A 82 15.41 4.21 2.20
N PRO A 83 15.66 4.45 3.50
CA PRO A 83 14.59 4.55 4.50
C PRO A 83 13.53 5.53 4.00
N LEU A 84 12.26 5.25 4.29
CA LEU A 84 11.24 6.30 4.19
C LEU A 84 11.76 7.54 4.93
N ARG A 85 11.47 8.74 4.39
CA ARG A 85 11.98 10.04 4.89
C ARG A 85 12.30 10.02 6.39
N THR A 86 13.47 10.55 6.75
CA THR A 86 14.19 10.40 8.04
C THR A 86 13.46 10.77 9.34
N ASN A 87 12.17 11.13 9.30
CA ASN A 87 11.39 11.57 10.45
C ASN A 87 10.21 10.65 10.80
N ILE A 88 10.06 9.49 10.15
CA ILE A 88 8.99 8.55 10.51
C ILE A 88 9.36 7.81 11.79
N LYS A 89 8.52 7.96 12.81
CA LYS A 89 8.66 7.24 14.08
C LYS A 89 8.24 5.77 13.92
N PRO A 90 9.03 4.81 14.44
CA PRO A 90 8.64 3.40 14.44
C PRO A 90 7.52 3.12 15.46
N LEU A 91 6.68 2.14 15.16
CA LEU A 91 5.73 1.57 16.12
C LEU A 91 6.49 0.63 17.04
N THR A 92 6.57 0.95 18.34
CA THR A 92 7.41 0.22 19.30
C THR A 92 6.61 -0.36 20.45
N LYS A 93 5.81 0.45 21.13
CA LYS A 93 5.04 0.01 22.30
C LYS A 93 3.56 0.09 21.99
N THR A 94 2.82 -0.95 22.31
CA THR A 94 1.36 -0.97 22.10
C THR A 94 0.63 0.10 22.90
N ASN A 95 1.22 0.54 24.01
CA ASN A 95 0.64 1.53 24.91
C ASN A 95 0.89 3.00 24.54
N ASP A 96 1.53 3.23 23.39
CA ASP A 96 1.74 4.59 22.88
C ASP A 96 0.45 5.13 22.22
N VAL A 97 -0.06 6.24 22.77
CA VAL A 97 -1.26 6.91 22.28
C VAL A 97 -1.05 7.58 20.92
N GLU A 98 0.20 7.80 20.50
CA GLU A 98 0.55 8.35 19.19
C GLU A 98 0.59 7.28 18.08
N ASN A 99 0.45 5.98 18.41
CA ASN A 99 0.48 4.89 17.43
C ASN A 99 -0.46 5.10 16.21
N PRO A 100 -1.72 5.56 16.36
CA PRO A 100 -2.57 5.84 15.21
C PRO A 100 -2.03 6.96 14.31
N ILE A 101 -1.43 8.00 14.91
CA ILE A 101 -0.80 9.11 14.18
C ILE A 101 0.42 8.59 13.42
N HIS A 102 1.28 7.80 14.07
CA HIS A 102 2.45 7.21 13.42
C HIS A 102 2.05 6.28 12.26
N LEU A 103 0.99 5.49 12.42
CA LEU A 103 0.47 4.63 11.36
C LEU A 103 -0.05 5.45 10.16
N HIS A 104 -0.74 6.56 10.43
CA HIS A 104 -1.18 7.51 9.40
C HIS A 104 0.02 8.16 8.69
N ASP A 105 1.06 8.55 9.42
CA ASP A 105 2.28 9.17 8.87
C ASP A 105 3.04 8.20 7.96
N ILE A 106 3.15 6.93 8.38
CA ILE A 106 3.73 5.86 7.55
C ILE A 106 2.98 5.73 6.22
N GLN A 107 1.65 5.64 6.27
CA GLN A 107 0.84 5.53 5.05
C GLN A 107 0.96 6.78 4.17
N SER A 108 0.94 7.96 4.77
CA SER A 108 1.07 9.23 4.07
C SER A 108 2.42 9.33 3.34
N ALA A 109 3.51 8.93 4.00
CA ALA A 109 4.83 8.94 3.39
C ALA A 109 4.96 7.96 2.22
N LEU A 110 4.42 6.74 2.35
CA LEU A 110 4.38 5.76 1.26
C LEU A 110 3.66 6.29 0.02
N VAL A 111 2.55 7.00 0.22
CA VAL A 111 1.78 7.66 -0.86
C VAL A 111 2.56 8.83 -1.46
N GLN A 112 3.14 9.70 -0.63
CA GLN A 112 3.89 10.88 -1.07
C GLN A 112 5.15 10.52 -1.86
N GLU A 113 5.83 9.45 -1.46
CA GLU A 113 7.00 8.94 -2.20
C GLU A 113 6.61 8.20 -3.49
N GLY A 114 5.31 8.02 -3.77
CA GLY A 114 4.84 7.32 -4.97
C GLY A 114 5.28 5.86 -5.01
N THR A 115 5.52 5.24 -3.85
CA THR A 115 6.01 3.85 -3.78
C THR A 115 4.94 2.92 -4.37
N TYR A 116 5.35 1.97 -5.21
CA TYR A 116 4.42 0.95 -5.71
C TYR A 116 3.82 0.13 -4.57
N TYR A 117 2.50 -0.07 -4.61
CA TYR A 117 1.74 -0.71 -3.54
C TYR A 117 2.30 -2.07 -3.09
N HIS A 118 2.80 -2.88 -4.02
CA HIS A 118 3.37 -4.20 -3.72
C HIS A 118 4.71 -4.15 -2.97
N LEU A 119 5.39 -2.99 -2.95
CA LEU A 119 6.65 -2.76 -2.25
C LEU A 119 6.46 -2.09 -0.88
N TRP A 120 5.26 -1.61 -0.55
CA TRP A 120 5.03 -0.86 0.68
C TRP A 120 5.52 -1.60 1.92
N LEU A 121 5.22 -2.90 2.00
CA LEU A 121 5.65 -3.72 3.12
C LEU A 121 7.16 -3.79 3.28
N GLN A 122 7.87 -4.03 2.18
CA GLN A 122 9.34 -4.09 2.21
C GLN A 122 9.93 -2.78 2.75
N ARG A 123 9.27 -1.65 2.48
CA ARG A 123 9.71 -0.33 2.97
C ARG A 123 9.36 -0.03 4.41
N VAL A 124 8.39 -0.69 5.03
CA VAL A 124 7.93 -0.32 6.39
C VAL A 124 8.15 -1.40 7.44
N CYS A 125 8.49 -2.64 7.05
CA CYS A 125 8.68 -3.73 8.00
C CYS A 125 9.66 -3.38 9.14
N TYR A 126 10.72 -2.61 8.85
CA TYR A 126 11.70 -2.18 9.84
C TYR A 126 11.16 -1.19 10.88
N LEU A 127 10.03 -0.53 10.59
CA LEU A 127 9.35 0.39 11.50
C LEU A 127 8.48 -0.33 12.53
N PHE A 128 8.23 -1.63 12.36
CA PHE A 128 7.49 -2.45 13.32
C PHE A 128 8.46 -3.11 14.30
N GLN A 129 8.62 -2.49 15.46
CA GLN A 129 9.60 -2.83 16.49
C GLN A 129 8.91 -3.09 17.83
N GLY A 130 9.68 -3.48 18.86
CA GLY A 130 9.16 -3.75 20.20
C GLY A 130 8.00 -4.74 20.18
N ASP A 131 6.85 -4.35 20.72
CA ASP A 131 5.62 -5.14 20.77
C ASP A 131 5.03 -5.41 19.38
N PHE A 132 5.31 -4.55 18.40
CA PHE A 132 4.91 -4.74 17.01
C PHE A 132 5.87 -5.63 16.21
N ARG A 133 6.95 -6.15 16.82
CA ARG A 133 7.89 -7.07 16.15
C ARG A 133 7.18 -8.28 15.54
N GLN A 134 6.10 -8.75 16.15
CA GLN A 134 5.30 -9.86 15.59
C GLN A 134 4.66 -9.50 14.23
N VAL A 135 4.34 -8.22 13.98
CA VAL A 135 3.88 -7.75 12.67
C VAL A 135 5.01 -7.81 11.66
N ASN A 136 6.22 -7.41 12.03
CA ASN A 136 7.41 -7.55 11.18
C ASN A 136 7.63 -9.02 10.77
N THR A 137 7.63 -9.93 11.75
CA THR A 137 7.73 -11.38 11.49
C THR A 137 6.60 -11.87 10.58
N PHE A 138 5.35 -11.46 10.85
CA PHE A 138 4.20 -11.81 10.02
C PHE A 138 4.38 -11.35 8.57
N CYS A 139 4.87 -10.12 8.36
CA CYS A 139 5.11 -9.55 7.04
C CYS A 139 6.19 -10.30 6.27
N ASN A 140 7.31 -10.63 6.93
CA ASN A 140 8.42 -11.33 6.30
C ASN A 140 8.06 -12.78 5.94
N THR A 141 7.26 -13.45 6.77
CA THR A 141 6.86 -14.85 6.55
C THR A 141 5.76 -14.99 5.51
N HIS A 142 4.73 -14.14 5.57
CA HIS A 142 3.49 -14.37 4.81
C HIS A 142 3.32 -13.43 3.61
N ARG A 143 4.16 -12.39 3.48
CA ARG A 143 4.04 -11.34 2.45
C ARG A 143 2.58 -10.87 2.27
N PRO A 144 1.93 -10.41 3.35
CA PRO A 144 0.53 -10.00 3.32
C PRO A 144 0.31 -8.80 2.38
N THR A 145 -0.95 -8.43 2.15
CA THR A 145 -1.25 -7.13 1.56
C THR A 145 -1.15 -6.03 2.63
N TRP A 146 -1.00 -4.76 2.22
CA TRP A 146 -1.00 -3.63 3.15
C TRP A 146 -2.23 -3.61 4.09
N PRO A 147 -3.48 -3.81 3.63
CA PRO A 147 -4.67 -3.76 4.48
C PRO A 147 -4.68 -4.90 5.51
N LYS A 148 -4.14 -6.07 5.14
CA LYS A 148 -4.01 -7.19 6.08
C LYS A 148 -2.96 -6.92 7.16
N THR A 149 -1.93 -6.14 6.83
CA THR A 149 -0.93 -5.67 7.78
C THR A 149 -1.50 -4.63 8.73
N ILE A 150 -2.25 -3.65 8.20
CA ILE A 150 -3.02 -2.69 9.01
C ILE A 150 -3.95 -3.42 9.97
N GLY A 151 -4.69 -4.43 9.48
CA GLY A 151 -5.55 -5.26 10.33
C GLY A 151 -4.80 -5.93 11.47
N ALA A 152 -3.61 -6.49 11.23
CA ALA A 152 -2.78 -7.09 12.27
C ALA A 152 -2.29 -6.05 13.30
N ILE A 153 -1.91 -4.86 12.86
CA ILE A 153 -1.50 -3.75 13.75
C ILE A 153 -2.68 -3.31 14.63
N LEU A 154 -3.86 -3.09 14.02
CA LEU A 154 -5.07 -2.71 14.74
C LEU A 154 -5.51 -3.79 15.73
N GLN A 155 -5.35 -5.06 15.38
CA GLN A 155 -5.65 -6.17 16.27
C GLN A 155 -4.71 -6.18 17.49
N ILE A 156 -3.41 -5.90 17.31
CA ILE A 156 -2.46 -5.77 18.42
C ILE A 156 -2.83 -4.59 19.32
N LEU A 157 -3.15 -3.45 18.71
CA LEU A 157 -3.64 -2.27 19.43
C LEU A 157 -4.96 -2.58 20.17
N ALA A 158 -5.80 -3.45 19.61
CA ALA A 158 -7.03 -3.91 20.24
C ALA A 158 -6.81 -4.76 21.49
N PHE A 159 -5.79 -5.62 21.45
CA PHE A 159 -5.46 -6.51 22.56
C PHE A 159 -4.65 -5.82 23.65
N SER A 160 -3.87 -4.80 23.31
CA SER A 160 -3.39 -3.86 24.31
C SER A 160 -4.58 -3.07 24.83
N TYR A 161 -4.62 -2.74 26.11
CA TYR A 161 -5.72 -2.06 26.80
C TYR A 161 -6.16 -0.68 26.21
N TYR A 162 -5.71 -0.31 25.00
CA TYR A 162 -5.89 0.95 24.29
C TYR A 162 -7.01 0.96 23.24
N LEU A 163 -7.65 -0.18 22.94
CA LEU A 163 -9.05 -0.18 22.49
C LEU A 163 -10.03 -0.44 23.66
N ARG A 164 -9.66 -0.06 24.89
CA ARG A 164 -10.70 0.30 25.86
C ARG A 164 -11.66 1.26 25.18
N SER A 165 -12.96 1.12 25.41
CA SER A 165 -13.92 2.12 24.95
C SER A 165 -13.36 3.51 25.32
N PRO A 166 -13.48 4.54 24.48
CA PRO A 166 -13.09 5.90 24.85
C PRO A 166 -13.61 6.28 26.25
N VAL A 167 -14.79 5.76 26.62
CA VAL A 167 -15.38 5.86 27.95
C VAL A 167 -14.55 5.15 29.02
N ASP A 168 -14.17 3.89 28.82
CA ASP A 168 -13.33 3.14 29.77
C ASP A 168 -11.98 3.83 30.02
N ALA A 169 -11.30 4.26 28.95
CA ALA A 169 -10.04 4.99 29.05
C ALA A 169 -10.22 6.33 29.79
N PHE A 170 -11.37 6.98 29.61
CA PHE A 170 -11.71 8.19 30.34
C PHE A 170 -12.02 7.91 31.82
N THR A 171 -12.67 6.78 32.14
CA THR A 171 -12.96 6.41 33.52
C THR A 171 -11.71 6.13 34.36
N ASP A 172 -10.57 5.85 33.73
CA ASP A 172 -9.29 5.65 34.43
C ASP A 172 -8.79 6.92 35.13
N PHE A 173 -9.29 8.12 34.78
CA PHE A 173 -8.99 9.35 35.52
C PHE A 173 -9.52 9.33 36.96
N ARG A 174 -10.44 8.41 37.30
CA ARG A 174 -10.87 8.17 38.68
C ARG A 174 -9.72 7.70 39.58
N ASN A 175 -8.63 7.18 39.02
CA ASN A 175 -7.43 6.80 39.76
C ASN A 175 -6.63 8.03 40.25
N GLY A 176 -6.96 9.23 39.75
CA GLY A 176 -6.38 10.49 40.21
C GLY A 176 -5.18 10.98 39.38
N PRO A 177 -4.49 12.02 39.88
CA PRO A 177 -3.33 12.61 39.20
C PRO A 177 -2.13 11.66 39.20
N LEU A 178 -1.24 11.85 38.21
CA LEU A 178 0.04 11.15 38.18
C LEU A 178 0.96 11.64 39.31
N GLN A 179 1.99 10.85 39.63
CA GLN A 179 3.00 11.25 40.61
C GLN A 179 3.61 12.59 40.19
N SER A 180 3.65 13.55 41.13
CA SER A 180 4.07 14.96 40.95
C SER A 180 3.28 15.81 39.94
N GLU A 181 2.14 15.34 39.44
CA GLU A 181 1.24 16.14 38.61
C GLU A 181 0.42 17.11 39.48
N SER A 182 0.43 18.38 39.11
CA SER A 182 -0.35 19.40 39.80
C SER A 182 -1.84 19.35 39.38
N THR A 183 -2.75 19.87 40.21
CA THR A 183 -4.21 19.80 39.92
C THR A 183 -4.58 20.43 38.57
N ALA A 184 -3.98 21.55 38.17
CA ALA A 184 -4.29 22.15 36.86
C ALA A 184 -3.76 21.30 35.70
N GLN A 185 -2.57 20.70 35.82
CA GLN A 185 -2.04 19.79 34.81
C GLN A 185 -2.93 18.55 34.66
N PHE A 186 -3.37 17.98 35.79
CA PHE A 186 -4.31 16.88 35.83
C PHE A 186 -5.63 17.21 35.14
N LEU A 187 -6.25 18.34 35.50
CA LEU A 187 -7.52 18.78 34.91
C LEU A 187 -7.39 19.11 33.42
N LYS A 188 -6.24 19.67 33.00
CA LYS A 188 -5.95 19.89 31.58
C LYS A 188 -5.89 18.59 30.80
N ARG A 189 -5.26 17.56 31.37
CA ARG A 189 -5.20 16.22 30.76
C ARG A 189 -6.58 15.56 30.70
N LEU A 190 -7.39 15.72 31.74
CA LEU A 190 -8.79 15.25 31.78
C LEU A 190 -9.65 15.94 30.72
N GLU A 191 -9.57 17.27 30.61
CA GLU A 191 -10.29 18.05 29.60
C GLU A 191 -9.88 17.64 28.17
N GLN A 192 -8.58 17.50 27.91
CA GLN A 192 -8.09 17.05 26.61
C GLN A 192 -8.59 15.65 26.26
N ALA A 193 -8.64 14.73 27.24
CA ALA A 193 -9.18 13.38 27.03
C ALA A 193 -10.68 13.43 26.69
N PHE A 194 -11.46 14.25 27.41
CA PHE A 194 -12.88 14.45 27.13
C PHE A 194 -13.12 14.95 25.69
N HIS A 195 -12.33 15.93 25.23
CA HIS A 195 -12.46 16.49 23.89
C HIS A 195 -11.96 15.58 22.76
N ARG A 196 -11.15 14.56 23.07
CA ARG A 196 -10.72 13.54 22.10
C ARG A 196 -11.75 12.43 21.91
N MET A 197 -12.62 12.21 22.89
CA MET A 197 -13.69 11.23 22.81
C MET A 197 -14.70 11.59 21.70
N PRO A 198 -15.27 10.64 20.95
CA PRO A 198 -16.31 10.99 19.99
C PRO A 198 -17.59 11.48 20.69
N VAL A 199 -18.35 12.36 20.02
CA VAL A 199 -19.44 13.12 20.64
C VAL A 199 -20.55 12.23 21.20
N ARG A 200 -20.77 11.05 20.59
CA ARG A 200 -21.80 10.10 21.03
C ARG A 200 -21.48 9.56 22.42
N GLU A 201 -20.23 9.17 22.65
CA GLU A 201 -19.72 8.55 23.88
C GLU A 201 -19.59 9.59 25.02
N ARG A 202 -19.37 10.88 24.71
CA ARG A 202 -19.30 11.95 25.72
C ARG A 202 -20.58 12.11 26.53
N ASN A 203 -21.72 11.73 25.95
CA ASN A 203 -23.03 11.84 26.59
C ASN A 203 -23.39 10.58 27.40
N GLU A 204 -22.48 9.60 27.50
CA GLU A 204 -22.70 8.43 28.33
C GLU A 204 -22.63 8.79 29.81
N ARG A 205 -23.52 8.17 30.60
CA ARG A 205 -23.65 8.44 32.04
C ARG A 205 -22.36 8.15 32.79
N GLU A 206 -21.62 7.15 32.34
CA GLU A 206 -20.32 6.74 32.88
C GLU A 206 -19.30 7.88 32.83
N VAL A 207 -19.32 8.68 31.75
CA VAL A 207 -18.45 9.85 31.57
C VAL A 207 -18.84 10.96 32.53
N GLU A 208 -20.13 11.25 32.68
CA GLU A 208 -20.62 12.23 33.66
C GLU A 208 -20.24 11.84 35.08
N CYS A 209 -20.51 10.59 35.48
CA CYS A 209 -20.12 10.07 36.79
C CYS A 209 -18.60 10.09 36.99
N ALA A 210 -17.81 9.87 35.93
CA ALA A 210 -16.35 9.98 36.02
C ALA A 210 -15.90 11.42 36.23
N ILE A 211 -16.48 12.40 35.55
CA ILE A 211 -16.18 13.83 35.75
C ILE A 211 -16.49 14.22 37.20
N GLU A 212 -17.72 13.93 37.65
CA GLU A 212 -18.17 14.28 39.00
C GLU A 212 -17.28 13.65 40.08
N TYR A 213 -17.07 12.33 40.01
CA TYR A 213 -16.22 11.62 40.97
C TYR A 213 -14.80 12.18 40.98
N THR A 214 -14.23 12.45 39.80
CA THR A 214 -12.86 12.93 39.67
C THR A 214 -12.70 14.33 40.26
N LEU A 215 -13.65 15.24 39.99
CA LEU A 215 -13.63 16.58 40.56
C LEU A 215 -13.82 16.55 42.09
N GLN A 216 -14.75 15.75 42.59
CA GLN A 216 -15.00 15.62 44.03
C GLN A 216 -13.80 15.05 44.79
N THR A 217 -13.18 14.01 44.24
CA THR A 217 -12.15 13.24 44.95
C THR A 217 -10.76 13.86 44.79
N HIS A 218 -10.43 14.32 43.58
CA HIS A 218 -9.05 14.71 43.23
C HIS A 218 -8.87 16.22 43.03
N ALA A 219 -9.96 16.98 43.01
CA ALA A 219 -9.93 18.44 42.87
C ALA A 219 -10.90 19.14 43.84
N GLY A 220 -10.96 18.68 45.10
CA GLY A 220 -11.97 19.09 46.07
C GLY A 220 -12.13 20.61 46.29
N ILE A 221 -11.03 21.38 46.26
CA ILE A 221 -11.08 22.85 46.33
C ILE A 221 -11.81 23.42 45.11
N VAL A 222 -11.44 22.95 43.91
CA VAL A 222 -12.05 23.35 42.64
C VAL A 222 -13.53 23.00 42.63
N TRP A 223 -13.89 21.79 43.06
CA TRP A 223 -15.28 21.35 43.18
C TRP A 223 -16.09 22.23 44.12
N SER A 224 -15.54 22.58 45.28
CA SER A 224 -16.18 23.48 46.25
C SER A 224 -16.44 24.86 45.64
N THR A 225 -15.48 25.41 44.90
CA THR A 225 -15.64 26.68 44.18
C THR A 225 -16.71 26.59 43.08
N LEU A 226 -16.77 25.49 42.33
CA LEU A 226 -17.80 25.27 41.30
C LEU A 226 -19.21 25.26 41.91
N ILE A 227 -19.39 24.59 43.05
CA ILE A 227 -20.67 24.58 43.77
C ILE A 227 -21.02 26.00 44.25
N GLN A 228 -20.08 26.71 44.88
CA GLN A 228 -20.32 28.07 45.38
C GLN A 228 -20.70 29.06 44.27
N GLN A 229 -20.14 28.88 43.07
CA GLN A 229 -20.43 29.71 41.90
C GLN A 229 -21.63 29.22 41.09
N ASN A 230 -22.32 28.17 41.54
CA ASN A 230 -23.43 27.53 40.82
C ASN A 230 -23.05 27.07 39.38
N ASN A 231 -21.78 26.68 39.20
CA ASN A 231 -21.19 26.26 37.93
C ASN A 231 -20.89 24.75 37.88
N ALA A 232 -21.32 23.99 38.88
CA ALA A 232 -21.08 22.55 38.98
C ALA A 232 -21.88 21.74 37.93
N TYR A 233 -22.94 22.31 37.36
CA TYR A 233 -23.77 21.66 36.35
C TYR A 233 -24.04 22.57 35.15
N PRO A 234 -24.11 22.02 33.92
CA PRO A 234 -23.88 20.61 33.59
C PRO A 234 -22.39 20.22 33.68
N LEU A 235 -22.11 18.95 33.99
CA LEU A 235 -20.76 18.47 34.38
C LEU A 235 -19.70 18.67 33.29
N HIS A 236 -20.07 18.59 32.01
CA HIS A 236 -19.14 18.85 30.91
C HIS A 236 -18.69 20.32 30.85
N ASN A 237 -19.57 21.28 31.16
CA ASN A 237 -19.21 22.69 31.28
C ASN A 237 -18.39 22.94 32.54
N ALA A 238 -18.73 22.26 33.63
CA ALA A 238 -18.00 22.34 34.89
C ALA A 238 -16.53 21.95 34.70
N LEU A 239 -16.22 20.98 33.84
CA LEU A 239 -14.84 20.56 33.54
C LEU A 239 -13.99 21.69 32.93
N SER A 240 -14.50 22.44 31.95
CA SER A 240 -13.77 23.56 31.37
C SER A 240 -13.60 24.73 32.35
N ILE A 241 -14.59 24.99 33.19
CA ILE A 241 -14.50 26.01 34.24
C ILE A 241 -13.51 25.56 35.35
N ALA A 242 -13.49 24.26 35.67
CA ALA A 242 -12.60 23.68 36.67
C ALA A 242 -11.13 23.94 36.35
N LEU A 243 -10.73 23.83 35.08
CA LEU A 243 -9.37 24.12 34.64
C LEU A 243 -8.99 25.57 34.94
N THR A 244 -9.84 26.53 34.55
CA THR A 244 -9.59 27.95 34.82
C THR A 244 -9.52 28.27 36.32
N ILE A 245 -10.35 27.62 37.14
CA ILE A 245 -10.28 27.77 38.60
C ILE A 245 -8.95 27.21 39.13
N ALA A 246 -8.53 26.03 38.67
CA ALA A 246 -7.30 25.41 39.12
C ALA A 246 -6.04 26.20 38.76
N GLU A 247 -6.00 26.78 37.55
CA GLU A 247 -4.90 27.66 37.12
C GLU A 247 -4.80 28.92 37.99
N LYS A 248 -5.93 29.47 38.45
CA LYS A 248 -5.94 30.62 39.36
C LYS A 248 -5.46 30.31 40.77
N HIS A 249 -5.58 29.06 41.22
CA HIS A 249 -5.13 28.63 42.56
C HIS A 249 -3.67 28.16 42.60
N GLN A 250 -3.00 28.05 41.44
CA GLN A 250 -1.59 27.71 41.34
C GLN A 250 -0.64 28.91 41.22
N ASN A 251 -1.19 30.09 40.93
CA ASN A 251 -0.50 31.38 40.96
C ASN A 251 -0.70 32.07 42.31
#